data_AF-A0A2N0KPE5-F1
#
_entry.id   AF-A0A2N0KPE5-F1
#
_cell.length_a   1.000
_cell.length_b   1.000
_cell.length_c   1.000
_cell.angle_alpha   90.00
_cell.angle_beta   90.00
_cell.angle_gamma   90.00
#
_symmetry.space_group_name_H-M   'P 1'
#
loop_
_entity.id
_entity.type
_entity.pdbx_description
1 polymer ?
#
loop_
_entity_poly.entity_id
_entity_poly.type
_entity_poly.pdbx_seq_one_letter_code
_entity_poly.pdbx_strand_id
1 'polypeptide(L)'
;MATNNSGNGSGALAQESLDRFKREFDADQTKRLVQNVVTQHDVNDVALSRSIVTDSPHSFSIVLDDWAVTNQARTGRCWMFAGLNLCRADTRNVVNVKDFEFSQNYLMFWDKMERANFVLEAIIETGDRPSDDRTVAFLLRSPLSDGGQWDMFTALVAKHGVVPKTSMPETESSSSSARMNSSLNYQMRQGAKRIRDAYAGESGLDELRHIKNGVLKVIYDILCIHLGTPPAEVDWQWKDKDGEFNRAGKLTPLEFAANYLKTPIHDYVSLVHDPRESSPAGVTFTVEYLGNVVDAPPIKYLNVDIQLMKDIALKMLQDGKPVWMGCDTGKQMHRDLGLWDAGLFDYSSVYGAEFSLDKASRLEYHQTAMTHAMMFTGVDLVDGVPRRWRVENSWDDKVGNKGFFLMNDSWFAEYMFEIAVPKHYLSPELQQALELEPIVLPAWDPMGSLAG
;
A
#
# COMPACT_ATOMS: atom_id res chain seq x y z
N MET A 1 -54.12 -37.98 -5.88
CA MET A 1 -52.94 -38.46 -6.65
C MET A 1 -52.36 -37.29 -7.43
N ALA A 2 -51.04 -37.19 -7.42
CA ALA A 2 -50.16 -36.33 -8.22
C ALA A 2 -50.16 -34.81 -7.91
N THR A 3 -49.46 -34.47 -6.83
CA THR A 3 -48.62 -33.27 -6.75
C THR A 3 -47.58 -33.29 -7.87
N ASN A 4 -47.78 -32.51 -8.93
CA ASN A 4 -46.71 -32.22 -9.90
C ASN A 4 -45.85 -31.09 -9.34
N ASN A 5 -44.97 -31.47 -8.42
CA ASN A 5 -43.83 -30.69 -8.00
C ASN A 5 -42.61 -31.25 -8.75
N SER A 6 -42.34 -30.74 -9.94
CA SER A 6 -41.06 -30.95 -10.64
C SER A 6 -40.94 -30.04 -11.86
N GLY A 7 -39.93 -29.17 -11.86
CA GLY A 7 -39.63 -28.34 -13.01
C GLY A 7 -38.45 -27.42 -12.77
N ASN A 8 -37.27 -28.02 -12.57
CA ASN A 8 -35.94 -27.41 -12.70
C ASN A 8 -35.97 -26.13 -13.55
N GLY A 9 -36.02 -24.96 -12.90
CA GLY A 9 -35.85 -23.68 -13.59
C GLY A 9 -34.45 -23.68 -14.19
N SER A 10 -34.31 -23.24 -15.44
CA SER A 10 -33.05 -23.23 -16.21
C SER A 10 -31.91 -22.41 -15.58
N GLY A 11 -32.06 -21.95 -14.33
CA GLY A 11 -31.26 -20.90 -13.72
C GLY A 11 -31.47 -19.53 -14.37
N ALA A 12 -32.23 -19.44 -15.46
CA ALA A 12 -32.44 -18.20 -16.18
C ALA A 12 -33.41 -17.28 -15.42
N LEU A 13 -33.17 -15.97 -15.57
CA LEU A 13 -34.03 -14.93 -15.04
C LEU A 13 -35.41 -14.99 -15.72
N ALA A 14 -36.43 -15.39 -14.96
CA ALA A 14 -37.79 -15.48 -15.45
C ALA A 14 -38.46 -14.09 -15.53
N GLN A 15 -39.20 -13.84 -16.61
CA GLN A 15 -39.94 -12.59 -16.80
C GLN A 15 -40.94 -12.33 -15.65
N GLU A 16 -41.60 -13.37 -15.15
CA GLU A 16 -42.52 -13.25 -14.02
C GLU A 16 -41.83 -12.73 -12.74
N SER A 17 -40.58 -13.14 -12.49
CA SER A 17 -39.78 -12.61 -11.38
C SER A 17 -39.44 -11.14 -11.59
N LEU A 18 -39.08 -10.72 -12.81
CA LEU A 18 -38.82 -9.31 -13.14
C LEU A 18 -40.07 -8.44 -12.95
N ASP A 19 -41.23 -8.92 -13.40
CA ASP A 19 -42.49 -8.21 -13.25
C ASP A 19 -42.91 -8.09 -11.77
N ARG A 20 -42.57 -9.10 -10.95
CA ARG A 20 -42.72 -9.01 -9.49
C ARG A 20 -41.77 -7.98 -8.90
N PHE A 21 -40.47 -8.03 -9.21
CA PHE A 21 -39.48 -7.07 -8.70
C PHE A 21 -39.84 -5.62 -9.03
N LYS A 22 -40.30 -5.37 -10.26
CA LYS A 22 -40.76 -4.06 -10.70
C LYS A 22 -41.95 -3.57 -9.86
N ARG A 23 -42.97 -4.41 -9.68
CA ARG A 23 -44.15 -4.05 -8.86
C ARG A 23 -43.78 -3.77 -7.41
N GLU A 24 -42.90 -4.56 -6.82
CA GLU A 24 -42.41 -4.36 -5.46
C GLU A 24 -41.62 -3.05 -5.31
N PHE A 25 -40.76 -2.75 -6.29
CA PHE A 25 -40.02 -1.48 -6.33
C PHE A 25 -40.96 -0.27 -6.50
N ASP A 26 -41.89 -0.33 -7.46
CA ASP A 26 -42.83 0.76 -7.75
C ASP A 26 -43.78 1.05 -6.58
N ALA A 27 -44.06 0.05 -5.74
CA ALA A 27 -44.87 0.19 -4.53
C ALA A 27 -44.09 0.82 -3.35
N ASP A 28 -42.77 0.73 -3.34
CA ASP A 28 -41.90 1.24 -2.27
C ASP A 28 -41.66 2.75 -2.45
N GLN A 29 -42.22 3.55 -1.55
CA GLN A 29 -42.09 5.01 -1.59
C GLN A 29 -40.65 5.46 -1.33
N THR A 30 -39.95 4.81 -0.40
CA THR A 30 -38.57 5.14 -0.04
C THR A 30 -37.63 4.85 -1.21
N LYS A 31 -37.75 3.68 -1.84
CA LYS A 31 -36.93 3.34 -3.02
C LYS A 31 -37.14 4.30 -4.19
N ARG A 32 -38.39 4.71 -4.46
CA ARG A 32 -38.67 5.72 -5.50
C ARG A 32 -38.09 7.09 -5.15
N LEU A 33 -38.18 7.51 -3.89
CA LEU A 33 -37.58 8.75 -3.43
C LEU A 33 -36.06 8.73 -3.61
N VAL A 34 -35.40 7.68 -3.11
CA VAL A 34 -33.94 7.51 -3.24
C VAL A 34 -33.53 7.42 -4.72
N GLN A 35 -34.28 6.70 -5.55
CA GLN A 35 -34.05 6.64 -7.00
C GLN A 35 -34.04 8.02 -7.65
N ASN A 36 -35.01 8.89 -7.33
CA ASN A 36 -35.09 10.23 -7.92
C ASN A 36 -33.83 11.07 -7.63
N VAL A 37 -33.19 10.85 -6.48
CA VAL A 37 -31.99 11.58 -6.06
C VAL A 37 -30.72 10.93 -6.62
N VAL A 38 -30.54 9.62 -6.42
CA VAL A 38 -29.32 8.88 -6.83
C VAL A 38 -29.17 8.83 -8.36
N THR A 39 -30.24 8.97 -9.13
CA THR A 39 -30.14 9.07 -10.60
C THR A 39 -29.60 10.41 -11.09
N GLN A 40 -29.42 11.40 -10.21
CA GLN A 40 -28.93 12.75 -10.54
C GLN A 40 -27.67 13.15 -9.76
N HIS A 41 -27.31 12.40 -8.72
CA HIS A 41 -26.21 12.72 -7.81
C HIS A 41 -25.34 11.48 -7.54
N ASP A 42 -24.10 11.70 -7.10
CA ASP A 42 -23.27 10.60 -6.59
C ASP A 42 -23.94 9.99 -5.35
N VAL A 43 -23.93 8.67 -5.24
CA VAL A 43 -24.59 8.00 -4.11
C VAL A 43 -23.91 8.32 -2.78
N ASN A 44 -22.62 8.67 -2.78
CA ASN A 44 -21.91 9.08 -1.57
C ASN A 44 -22.45 10.40 -1.03
N ASP A 45 -22.82 11.35 -1.90
CA ASP A 45 -23.43 12.62 -1.48
C ASP A 45 -24.78 12.40 -0.79
N VAL A 46 -25.50 11.34 -1.17
CA VAL A 46 -26.80 10.95 -0.61
C VAL A 46 -26.64 10.13 0.66
N ALA A 47 -25.69 9.20 0.68
CA ALA A 47 -25.46 8.25 1.78
C ALA A 47 -24.62 8.84 2.93
N LEU A 48 -23.98 10.00 2.74
CA LEU A 48 -23.09 10.59 3.72
C LEU A 48 -23.79 10.87 5.05
N SER A 49 -23.30 10.24 6.11
CA SER A 49 -23.81 10.43 7.47
C SER A 49 -23.44 11.81 8.00
N ARG A 50 -24.44 12.71 8.07
CA ARG A 50 -24.20 14.10 8.49
C ARG A 50 -23.79 14.23 9.96
N SER A 51 -24.23 13.33 10.83
CA SER A 51 -23.83 13.31 12.24
C SER A 51 -22.33 13.01 12.37
N ILE A 52 -21.84 11.99 11.68
CA ILE A 52 -20.40 11.63 11.68
C ILE A 52 -19.55 12.79 11.18
N VAL A 53 -19.97 13.46 10.09
CA VAL A 53 -19.26 14.64 9.57
C VAL A 53 -19.22 15.77 10.60
N THR A 54 -20.33 16.01 11.29
CA THR A 54 -20.44 17.08 12.29
C THR A 54 -19.58 16.80 13.53
N ASP A 55 -19.46 15.53 13.93
CA ASP A 55 -18.71 15.09 15.11
C ASP A 55 -17.22 14.82 14.84
N SER A 56 -16.74 15.14 13.63
CA SER A 56 -15.36 14.89 13.18
C SER A 56 -14.54 16.17 12.96
N PRO A 57 -14.41 17.09 13.95
CA PRO A 57 -13.45 18.18 13.83
C PRO A 57 -12.02 17.62 13.80
N HIS A 58 -11.17 18.20 12.96
CA HIS A 58 -9.74 17.88 12.84
C HIS A 58 -8.94 18.44 14.02
N SER A 59 -9.22 17.96 15.22
CA SER A 59 -8.56 18.30 16.48
C SER A 59 -8.11 17.03 17.20
N PHE A 60 -6.87 17.01 17.69
CA PHE A 60 -6.27 15.82 18.30
C PHE A 60 -5.51 16.21 19.57
N SER A 61 -5.55 15.37 20.60
CA SER A 61 -4.79 15.55 21.83
C SER A 61 -3.27 15.43 21.65
N ILE A 62 -2.82 14.63 20.68
CA ILE A 62 -1.42 14.43 20.33
C ILE A 62 -1.28 14.70 18.83
N VAL A 63 -0.35 15.59 18.46
CA VAL A 63 -0.01 15.92 17.07
C VAL A 63 1.51 16.03 16.98
N LEU A 64 2.12 15.24 16.09
CA LEU A 64 3.56 15.20 15.87
C LEU A 64 3.99 16.08 14.68
N ASP A 65 3.07 16.29 13.73
CA ASP A 65 3.36 17.02 12.50
C ASP A 65 3.22 18.54 12.65
N ASP A 66 4.21 19.23 12.09
CA ASP A 66 4.22 20.66 11.78
C ASP A 66 4.86 20.93 10.39
N TRP A 67 4.95 19.88 9.56
CA TRP A 67 5.48 19.85 8.19
C TRP A 67 4.39 19.79 7.13
N ALA A 68 4.75 20.11 5.88
CA ALA A 68 3.87 19.95 4.73
C ALA A 68 3.84 18.51 4.19
N VAL A 69 2.68 18.09 3.69
CA VAL A 69 2.48 16.78 3.05
C VAL A 69 3.24 16.63 1.73
N THR A 70 3.32 15.41 1.24
CA THR A 70 3.90 15.06 -0.07
C THR A 70 2.81 14.72 -1.10
N ASN A 71 3.19 14.52 -2.36
CA ASN A 71 2.25 14.17 -3.43
C ASN A 71 2.84 13.11 -4.38
N GLN A 72 2.26 11.92 -4.40
CA GLN A 72 2.62 10.83 -5.32
C GLN A 72 1.99 10.98 -6.71
N ALA A 73 1.07 11.93 -6.87
CA ALA A 73 0.31 12.17 -8.09
C ALA A 73 -0.39 10.89 -8.60
N ARG A 74 -0.28 10.58 -9.89
CA ARG A 74 -0.98 9.45 -10.53
C ARG A 74 -0.09 8.21 -10.59
N THR A 75 0.45 7.81 -9.44
CA THR A 75 1.30 6.61 -9.29
C THR A 75 0.92 5.81 -8.05
N GLY A 76 1.30 4.53 -8.01
CA GLY A 76 1.07 3.64 -6.87
C GLY A 76 2.22 3.64 -5.84
N ARG A 77 2.92 4.77 -5.65
CA ARG A 77 4.15 4.85 -4.83
C ARG A 77 3.91 5.10 -3.34
N CYS A 78 2.67 5.00 -2.85
CA CYS A 78 2.30 5.42 -1.50
C CYS A 78 3.16 4.81 -0.39
N TRP A 79 3.53 3.54 -0.50
CA TRP A 79 4.42 2.85 0.44
C TRP A 79 5.81 3.50 0.55
N MET A 80 6.39 3.92 -0.57
CA MET A 80 7.67 4.65 -0.59
C MET A 80 7.49 6.05 -0.01
N PHE A 81 6.40 6.74 -0.35
CA PHE A 81 6.12 8.07 0.20
C PHE A 81 5.94 8.01 1.71
N ALA A 82 5.15 7.07 2.22
CA ALA A 82 4.95 6.86 3.64
C ALA A 82 6.26 6.44 4.34
N GLY A 83 7.06 5.55 3.75
CA GLY A 83 8.36 5.16 4.32
C GLY A 83 9.35 6.31 4.39
N LEU A 84 9.43 7.13 3.33
CA LEU A 84 10.27 8.33 3.32
C LEU A 84 9.70 9.46 4.20
N ASN A 85 8.38 9.55 4.38
CA ASN A 85 7.73 10.47 5.32
C ASN A 85 8.08 10.09 6.77
N LEU A 86 8.10 8.80 7.10
CA LEU A 86 8.57 8.32 8.41
C LEU A 86 10.01 8.77 8.66
N CYS A 87 10.90 8.52 7.71
CA CYS A 87 12.32 8.89 7.83
C CYS A 87 12.53 10.41 7.90
N ARG A 88 11.78 11.19 7.10
CA ARG A 88 12.00 12.63 7.00
C ARG A 88 11.63 13.38 8.28
N ALA A 89 10.72 12.82 9.10
CA ALA A 89 10.33 13.38 10.38
C ALA A 89 11.54 13.56 11.33
N ASP A 90 12.47 12.60 11.35
CA ASP A 90 13.73 12.72 12.08
C ASP A 90 14.75 13.57 11.32
N THR A 91 14.90 13.34 10.00
CA THR A 91 15.92 14.01 9.18
C THR A 91 15.79 15.52 9.18
N ARG A 92 14.58 16.08 9.15
CA ARG A 92 14.38 17.54 9.19
C ARG A 92 14.97 18.18 10.44
N ASN A 93 14.99 17.46 11.56
CA ASN A 93 15.59 17.93 12.81
C ASN A 93 17.12 17.88 12.74
N VAL A 94 17.69 16.86 12.07
CA VAL A 94 19.13 16.74 11.83
C VAL A 94 19.67 17.88 10.96
N VAL A 95 18.95 18.24 9.89
CA VAL A 95 19.34 19.33 8.99
C VAL A 95 18.79 20.70 9.42
N ASN A 96 18.03 20.75 10.52
CA ASN A 96 17.44 21.97 11.08
C ASN A 96 16.58 22.76 10.07
N VAL A 97 15.69 22.09 9.33
CA VAL A 97 14.74 22.72 8.39
C VAL A 97 13.30 22.41 8.80
N LYS A 98 12.36 23.24 8.33
CA LYS A 98 10.92 22.96 8.51
C LYS A 98 10.46 21.80 7.62
N ASP A 99 10.79 21.88 6.34
CA ASP A 99 10.36 20.92 5.32
C ASP A 99 11.58 20.31 4.64
N PHE A 100 11.59 18.97 4.58
CA PHE A 100 12.59 18.17 3.87
C PHE A 100 11.87 17.05 3.13
N GLU A 101 12.40 16.68 1.97
CA GLU A 101 11.95 15.49 1.24
C GLU A 101 13.14 14.72 0.68
N PHE A 102 13.09 13.41 0.82
CA PHE A 102 13.89 12.48 0.04
C PHE A 102 13.31 12.34 -1.37
N SER A 103 14.13 11.92 -2.34
CA SER A 103 13.65 11.63 -3.69
C SER A 103 12.87 10.32 -3.73
N GLN A 104 11.57 10.40 -3.94
CA GLN A 104 10.73 9.24 -4.20
C GLN A 104 10.97 8.67 -5.62
N ASN A 105 11.32 9.53 -6.59
CA ASN A 105 11.74 9.10 -7.93
C ASN A 105 13.00 8.21 -7.90
N TYR A 106 13.97 8.52 -7.03
CA TYR A 106 15.18 7.70 -6.85
C TYR A 106 14.85 6.26 -6.42
N LEU A 107 14.00 6.09 -5.41
CA LEU A 107 13.58 4.75 -4.98
C LEU A 107 12.67 4.07 -6.02
N MET A 108 11.82 4.82 -6.73
CA MET A 108 11.03 4.27 -7.84
C MET A 108 11.91 3.65 -8.93
N PHE A 109 13.01 4.33 -9.30
CA PHE A 109 13.95 3.81 -10.29
C PHE A 109 14.52 2.46 -9.84
N TRP A 110 15.06 2.41 -8.62
CA TRP A 110 15.71 1.20 -8.11
C TRP A 110 14.74 0.07 -7.84
N ASP A 111 13.53 0.36 -7.35
CA ASP A 111 12.48 -0.66 -7.21
C ASP A 111 12.16 -1.31 -8.55
N LYS A 112 11.93 -0.52 -9.62
CA LYS A 112 11.60 -1.11 -10.92
C LYS A 112 12.75 -1.90 -11.52
N MET A 113 14.00 -1.48 -11.31
CA MET A 113 15.17 -2.24 -11.72
C MET A 113 15.29 -3.57 -10.98
N GLU A 114 15.30 -3.52 -9.65
CA GLU A 114 15.47 -4.70 -8.81
C GLU A 114 14.30 -5.67 -9.01
N ARG A 115 13.06 -5.18 -9.02
CA ARG A 115 11.86 -5.99 -9.24
C ARG A 115 11.87 -6.66 -10.61
N ALA A 116 12.39 -6.00 -11.65
CA ALA A 116 12.54 -6.64 -12.96
C ALA A 116 13.46 -7.86 -12.87
N ASN A 117 14.57 -7.73 -12.15
CA ASN A 117 15.49 -8.84 -11.90
C ASN A 117 14.82 -9.94 -11.06
N PHE A 118 14.13 -9.57 -9.98
CA PHE A 118 13.41 -10.49 -9.11
C PHE A 118 12.37 -11.32 -9.84
N VAL A 119 11.48 -10.67 -10.61
CA VAL A 119 10.44 -11.39 -11.36
C VAL A 119 11.03 -12.25 -12.47
N LEU A 120 12.10 -11.83 -13.14
CA LEU A 120 12.72 -12.67 -14.17
C LEU A 120 13.45 -13.90 -13.58
N GLU A 121 14.04 -13.81 -12.39
CA GLU A 121 14.53 -15.01 -11.69
C GLU A 121 13.37 -15.95 -11.32
N ALA A 122 12.22 -15.42 -10.86
CA ALA A 122 11.03 -16.23 -10.61
C ALA A 122 10.49 -16.91 -11.89
N ILE A 123 10.60 -16.26 -13.05
CA ILE A 123 10.27 -16.87 -14.35
C ILE A 123 11.24 -17.99 -14.73
N ILE A 124 12.53 -17.85 -14.41
CA ILE A 124 13.52 -18.93 -14.60
C ILE A 124 13.17 -20.12 -13.69
N GLU A 125 12.88 -19.86 -12.42
CA GLU A 125 12.51 -20.87 -11.43
C GLU A 125 11.24 -21.65 -11.81
N THR A 126 10.27 -20.96 -12.41
CA THR A 126 8.99 -21.53 -12.87
C THR A 126 9.01 -21.95 -14.35
N GLY A 127 10.20 -22.09 -14.94
CA GLY A 127 10.38 -22.40 -16.36
C GLY A 127 9.72 -23.71 -16.82
N ASP A 128 9.62 -24.69 -15.91
CA ASP A 128 9.01 -26.01 -16.10
C ASP A 128 7.47 -26.00 -16.06
N ARG A 129 6.87 -24.97 -15.45
CA ARG A 129 5.41 -24.86 -15.30
C ARG A 129 4.76 -24.34 -16.58
N PRO A 130 3.51 -24.72 -16.93
CA PRO A 130 2.76 -24.15 -18.05
C PRO A 130 2.56 -22.63 -17.95
N SER A 131 2.33 -21.93 -19.07
CA SER A 131 2.12 -20.48 -19.07
C SER A 131 0.80 -20.04 -18.44
N ASP A 132 -0.19 -20.93 -18.39
CA ASP A 132 -1.51 -20.75 -17.77
C ASP A 132 -1.57 -21.31 -16.33
N ASP A 133 -0.43 -21.79 -15.81
CA ASP A 133 -0.28 -22.02 -14.37
C ASP A 133 -0.60 -20.74 -13.59
N ARG A 134 -1.30 -20.87 -12.46
CA ARG A 134 -1.82 -19.70 -11.73
C ARG A 134 -0.70 -18.79 -11.22
N THR A 135 0.42 -19.36 -10.78
CA THR A 135 1.58 -18.59 -10.31
C THR A 135 2.24 -17.86 -11.48
N VAL A 136 2.49 -18.57 -12.60
CA VAL A 136 3.08 -17.96 -13.80
C VAL A 136 2.18 -16.84 -14.35
N ALA A 137 0.87 -17.09 -14.44
CA ALA A 137 -0.11 -16.10 -14.88
C ALA A 137 -0.15 -14.88 -13.95
N PHE A 138 -0.02 -15.09 -12.63
CA PHE A 138 0.07 -14.00 -11.64
C PHE A 138 1.33 -13.16 -11.83
N LEU A 139 2.51 -13.78 -11.95
CA LEU A 139 3.78 -13.08 -12.22
C LEU A 139 3.73 -12.25 -13.50
N LEU A 140 3.06 -12.75 -14.54
CA LEU A 140 2.92 -12.07 -15.84
C LEU A 140 1.79 -11.03 -15.89
N ARG A 141 0.89 -11.00 -14.89
CA ARG A 141 -0.26 -10.08 -14.85
C ARG A 141 0.19 -8.64 -14.75
N SER A 142 1.06 -8.31 -13.80
CA SER A 142 1.66 -6.98 -13.66
C SER A 142 3.08 -7.05 -13.07
N PRO A 143 4.08 -7.50 -13.85
CA PRO A 143 5.45 -7.72 -13.37
C PRO A 143 6.08 -6.50 -12.66
N LEU A 144 5.78 -5.29 -13.14
CA LEU A 144 6.37 -4.04 -12.66
C LEU A 144 5.29 -3.02 -12.25
N SER A 145 4.42 -3.41 -11.31
CA SER A 145 3.54 -2.46 -10.60
C SER A 145 4.35 -1.43 -9.80
N ASP A 146 3.70 -0.36 -9.36
CA ASP A 146 4.34 0.68 -8.52
C ASP A 146 4.35 0.32 -7.04
N GLY A 147 3.39 -0.49 -6.60
CA GLY A 147 3.17 -0.86 -5.21
C GLY A 147 4.22 -1.81 -4.62
N GLY A 148 4.32 -1.81 -3.29
CA GLY A 148 5.29 -2.60 -2.54
C GLY A 148 5.02 -2.53 -1.05
N GLN A 149 5.86 -3.21 -0.26
CA GLN A 149 5.67 -3.42 1.17
C GLN A 149 6.78 -2.77 1.99
N TRP A 150 6.64 -2.76 3.32
CA TRP A 150 7.66 -2.21 4.21
C TRP A 150 9.05 -2.85 4.03
N ASP A 151 9.16 -4.19 4.01
CA ASP A 151 10.47 -4.85 3.88
C ASP A 151 11.11 -4.62 2.50
N MET A 152 10.30 -4.44 1.46
CA MET A 152 10.79 -4.02 0.13
C MET A 152 11.38 -2.61 0.17
N PHE A 153 10.86 -1.73 1.03
CA PHE A 153 11.35 -0.35 1.16
C PHE A 153 12.68 -0.36 1.89
N THR A 154 12.78 -1.11 3.00
CA THR A 154 14.01 -1.24 3.77
C THR A 154 15.12 -1.92 2.95
N ALA A 155 14.78 -2.91 2.11
CA ALA A 155 15.71 -3.56 1.19
C ALA A 155 16.31 -2.58 0.17
N LEU A 156 15.48 -1.69 -0.41
CA LEU A 156 15.95 -0.67 -1.35
C LEU A 156 16.87 0.33 -0.67
N VAL A 157 16.50 0.82 0.51
CA VAL A 157 17.32 1.77 1.26
C VAL A 157 18.64 1.13 1.70
N ALA A 158 18.63 -0.15 2.10
CA ALA A 158 19.85 -0.89 2.46
C ALA A 158 20.84 -0.98 1.28
N LYS A 159 20.33 -1.28 0.08
CA LYS A 159 21.17 -1.57 -1.09
C LYS A 159 21.58 -0.31 -1.85
N HIS A 160 20.68 0.66 -1.97
CA HIS A 160 20.85 1.84 -2.82
C HIS A 160 20.91 3.16 -2.04
N GLY A 161 20.63 3.16 -0.74
CA GLY A 161 20.59 4.38 0.06
C GLY A 161 19.42 5.30 -0.31
N VAL A 162 19.58 6.58 -0.02
CA VAL A 162 18.59 7.63 -0.32
C VAL A 162 19.29 8.92 -0.72
N VAL A 163 18.58 9.79 -1.43
CA VAL A 163 19.07 11.11 -1.84
C VAL A 163 18.02 12.18 -1.54
N PRO A 164 18.39 13.45 -1.37
CA PRO A 164 17.41 14.53 -1.21
C PRO A 164 16.67 14.73 -2.53
N LYS A 165 15.40 15.15 -2.46
CA LYS A 165 14.51 15.31 -3.62
C LYS A 165 15.09 16.22 -4.71
N THR A 166 15.87 17.22 -4.33
CA THR A 166 16.54 18.14 -5.26
C THR A 166 17.60 17.49 -6.14
N SER A 167 18.14 16.32 -5.75
CA SER A 167 19.19 15.63 -6.50
C SER A 167 18.66 14.67 -7.56
N MET A 168 17.42 14.22 -7.39
CA MET A 168 16.68 13.47 -8.41
C MET A 168 15.21 13.89 -8.32
N PRO A 169 14.83 15.01 -8.95
CA PRO A 169 13.48 15.53 -8.87
C PRO A 169 12.48 14.61 -9.58
N GLU A 170 11.19 14.87 -9.37
CA GLU A 170 10.13 14.19 -10.09
C GLU A 170 10.18 14.50 -11.60
N THR A 171 9.80 13.52 -12.42
CA THR A 171 9.58 13.64 -13.86
C THR A 171 8.08 13.49 -14.17
N GLU A 172 7.69 13.65 -15.45
CA GLU A 172 6.33 13.34 -15.87
C GLU A 172 5.94 11.91 -15.49
N SER A 173 6.82 10.94 -15.78
CA SER A 173 6.52 9.53 -15.59
C SER A 173 6.63 9.09 -14.13
N SER A 174 7.47 9.74 -13.31
CA SER A 174 7.42 9.51 -11.87
C SER A 174 6.14 10.05 -11.24
N SER A 175 5.47 11.04 -11.84
CA SER A 175 4.17 11.55 -11.41
C SER A 175 2.96 10.95 -12.15
N SER A 176 3.19 10.08 -13.15
CA SER A 176 2.17 9.53 -14.05
C SER A 176 2.67 8.25 -14.75
N SER A 177 2.83 7.18 -13.99
CA SER A 177 3.63 6.00 -14.36
C SER A 177 3.00 5.06 -15.41
N ALA A 178 1.70 5.20 -15.71
CA ALA A 178 0.95 4.23 -16.50
C ALA A 178 1.58 3.90 -17.87
N ARG A 179 2.08 4.91 -18.61
CA ARG A 179 2.70 4.70 -19.93
C ARG A 179 4.05 4.00 -19.82
N MET A 180 4.89 4.41 -18.86
CA MET A 180 6.16 3.75 -18.58
C MET A 180 5.92 2.28 -18.19
N ASN A 181 5.01 2.04 -17.24
CA ASN A 181 4.67 0.69 -16.78
C ASN A 181 4.13 -0.19 -17.90
N SER A 182 3.34 0.35 -18.84
CA SER A 182 2.89 -0.40 -20.02
C SER A 182 4.07 -0.89 -20.87
N SER A 183 5.04 -0.03 -21.16
CA SER A 183 6.22 -0.38 -21.95
C SER A 183 7.13 -1.37 -21.22
N LEU A 184 7.37 -1.13 -19.93
CA LEU A 184 8.15 -2.01 -19.06
C LEU A 184 7.52 -3.41 -18.97
N ASN A 185 6.22 -3.50 -18.70
CA ASN A 185 5.51 -4.77 -18.61
C ASN A 185 5.49 -5.54 -19.94
N TYR A 186 5.45 -4.84 -21.09
CA TYR A 186 5.61 -5.49 -22.39
C TYR A 186 6.99 -6.13 -22.55
N GLN A 187 8.05 -5.40 -22.22
CA GLN A 187 9.43 -5.91 -22.28
C GLN A 187 9.65 -7.08 -21.31
N MET A 188 9.08 -7.01 -20.11
CA MET A 188 9.12 -8.10 -19.13
C MET A 188 8.44 -9.37 -19.67
N ARG A 189 7.24 -9.27 -20.23
CA ARG A 189 6.53 -10.43 -20.82
C ARG A 189 7.27 -11.00 -22.03
N GLN A 190 7.82 -10.14 -22.88
CA GLN A 190 8.65 -10.58 -24.01
C GLN A 190 9.94 -11.26 -23.54
N GLY A 191 10.57 -10.76 -22.48
CA GLY A 191 11.71 -11.39 -21.81
C GLY A 191 11.36 -12.75 -21.24
N ALA A 192 10.27 -12.82 -20.47
CA ALA A 192 9.77 -14.05 -19.86
C ALA A 192 9.47 -15.12 -20.90
N LYS A 193 8.83 -14.77 -22.01
CA LYS A 193 8.61 -15.69 -23.13
C LYS A 193 9.94 -16.25 -23.68
N ARG A 194 10.92 -15.39 -23.95
CA ARG A 194 12.23 -15.82 -24.47
C ARG A 194 12.96 -16.76 -23.51
N ILE A 195 12.93 -16.47 -22.21
CA ILE A 195 13.50 -17.34 -21.16
C ILE A 195 12.82 -18.71 -21.20
N ARG A 196 11.49 -18.73 -21.23
CA ARG A 196 10.72 -19.99 -21.21
C ARG A 196 10.87 -20.79 -22.50
N ASP A 197 10.96 -20.13 -23.66
CA ASP A 197 11.26 -20.79 -24.93
C ASP A 197 12.67 -21.42 -24.90
N ALA A 198 13.66 -20.74 -24.33
CA ALA A 198 15.02 -21.27 -24.16
C ALA A 198 15.06 -22.44 -23.17
N TYR A 199 14.30 -22.37 -22.07
CA TYR A 199 14.12 -23.47 -21.12
C TYR A 199 13.51 -24.70 -21.82
N ALA A 200 12.45 -24.51 -22.60
CA ALA A 200 11.82 -25.58 -23.37
C ALA A 200 12.73 -26.16 -24.48
N GLY A 201 13.69 -25.37 -24.96
CA GLY A 201 14.78 -25.81 -25.82
C GLY A 201 15.96 -26.44 -25.08
N GLU A 202 15.80 -26.80 -23.80
CA GLU A 202 16.81 -27.43 -22.94
C GLU A 202 18.09 -26.60 -22.76
N SER A 203 17.99 -25.27 -22.87
CA SER A 203 19.12 -24.38 -22.60
C SER A 203 19.48 -24.36 -21.12
N GLY A 204 20.78 -24.29 -20.82
CA GLY A 204 21.28 -24.22 -19.44
C GLY A 204 21.02 -22.86 -18.79
N LEU A 205 21.14 -22.82 -17.44
CA LEU A 205 20.88 -21.63 -16.61
C LEU A 205 21.67 -20.38 -17.06
N ASP A 206 22.90 -20.55 -17.56
CA ASP A 206 23.73 -19.44 -18.02
C ASP A 206 23.09 -18.71 -19.22
N GLU A 207 22.49 -19.45 -20.15
CA GLU A 207 21.79 -18.85 -21.30
C GLU A 207 20.50 -18.16 -20.87
N LEU A 208 19.74 -18.75 -19.94
CA LEU A 208 18.53 -18.13 -19.40
C LEU A 208 18.86 -16.78 -18.72
N ARG A 209 19.95 -16.74 -17.95
CA ARG A 209 20.45 -15.52 -17.30
C ARG A 209 21.07 -14.54 -18.31
N HIS A 210 21.64 -15.02 -19.41
CA HIS A 210 22.08 -14.15 -20.50
C HIS A 210 20.89 -13.40 -21.13
N ILE A 211 19.79 -14.11 -21.43
CA ILE A 211 18.54 -13.50 -21.92
C ILE A 211 18.00 -12.51 -20.89
N LYS A 212 17.94 -12.90 -19.60
CA LYS A 212 17.52 -12.01 -18.51
C LYS A 212 18.33 -10.70 -18.52
N ASN A 213 19.66 -10.77 -18.58
CA ASN A 213 20.51 -9.59 -18.56
C ASN A 213 20.26 -8.67 -19.76
N GLY A 214 19.99 -9.24 -20.94
CA GLY A 214 19.56 -8.46 -22.11
C GLY A 214 18.25 -7.71 -21.88
N VAL A 215 17.27 -8.33 -21.20
CA VAL A 215 16.01 -7.68 -20.81
C VAL A 215 16.27 -6.56 -19.80
N LEU A 216 17.05 -6.82 -18.76
CA LEU A 216 17.37 -5.84 -17.71
C LEU A 216 18.08 -4.60 -18.27
N LYS A 217 18.93 -4.76 -19.29
CA LYS A 217 19.55 -3.62 -19.97
C LYS A 217 18.50 -2.72 -20.66
N VAL A 218 17.51 -3.32 -21.32
CA VAL A 218 16.41 -2.56 -21.95
C VAL A 218 15.54 -1.87 -20.89
N ILE A 219 15.25 -2.56 -19.78
CA ILE A 219 14.52 -1.97 -18.65
C ILE A 219 15.27 -0.77 -18.09
N TYR A 220 16.58 -0.89 -17.86
CA TYR A 220 17.43 0.21 -17.41
C TYR A 220 17.36 1.42 -18.34
N ASP A 221 17.46 1.20 -19.65
CA ASP A 221 17.39 2.28 -20.64
C ASP A 221 16.03 2.99 -20.62
N ILE A 222 14.93 2.24 -20.55
CA ILE A 222 13.58 2.80 -20.43
C ILE A 222 13.46 3.63 -19.15
N LEU A 223 13.93 3.11 -18.01
CA LEU A 223 13.88 3.83 -16.75
C LEU A 223 14.72 5.12 -16.79
N CYS A 224 15.91 5.11 -17.38
CA CYS A 224 16.72 6.32 -17.55
C CYS A 224 16.02 7.36 -18.42
N ILE A 225 15.35 6.94 -19.50
CA ILE A 225 14.58 7.82 -20.39
C ILE A 225 13.40 8.47 -19.66
N HIS A 226 12.70 7.72 -18.80
CA HIS A 226 11.48 8.18 -18.13
C HIS A 226 11.72 8.91 -16.80
N LEU A 227 12.72 8.48 -16.03
CA LEU A 227 12.94 8.90 -14.64
C LEU A 227 14.23 9.71 -14.46
N GLY A 228 15.08 9.75 -15.48
CA GLY A 228 16.45 10.26 -15.39
C GLY A 228 17.43 9.21 -14.86
N THR A 229 18.72 9.51 -14.95
CA THR A 229 19.78 8.63 -14.46
C THR A 229 19.99 8.86 -12.95
N PRO A 230 19.95 7.83 -12.10
CA PRO A 230 20.24 7.98 -10.68
C PRO A 230 21.64 8.56 -10.44
N PRO A 231 21.78 9.55 -9.53
CA PRO A 231 23.09 10.13 -9.22
C PRO A 231 23.98 9.11 -8.49
N ALA A 232 25.23 9.01 -8.92
CA ALA A 232 26.27 8.27 -8.19
C ALA A 232 26.82 9.09 -7.00
N GLU A 233 26.79 10.42 -7.12
CA GLU A 233 27.18 11.38 -6.08
C GLU A 233 26.17 12.52 -6.03
N VAL A 234 25.94 13.05 -4.84
CA VAL A 234 25.09 14.20 -4.55
C VAL A 234 25.94 15.29 -3.92
N ASP A 235 25.97 16.48 -4.51
CA ASP A 235 26.57 17.67 -3.89
C ASP A 235 25.53 18.34 -2.99
N TRP A 236 25.53 17.98 -1.70
CA TRP A 236 24.49 18.39 -0.77
C TRP A 236 24.82 19.70 -0.05
N GLN A 237 23.91 20.66 -0.19
CA GLN A 237 23.97 21.96 0.46
C GLN A 237 22.55 22.46 0.75
N TRP A 238 22.37 23.18 1.86
CA TRP A 238 21.07 23.70 2.26
C TRP A 238 21.22 24.94 3.14
N LYS A 239 20.13 25.68 3.30
CA LYS A 239 20.02 26.76 4.29
C LYS A 239 19.10 26.27 5.40
N ASP A 240 19.55 26.34 6.64
CA ASP A 240 18.74 25.94 7.78
C ASP A 240 17.73 27.03 8.19
N LYS A 241 16.89 26.73 9.18
CA LYS A 241 15.86 27.66 9.68
C LYS A 241 16.43 28.88 10.40
N ASP A 242 17.69 28.83 10.84
CA ASP A 242 18.39 29.96 11.49
C ASP A 242 19.02 30.90 10.44
N GLY A 243 19.08 30.44 9.19
CA GLY A 243 19.54 31.19 8.05
C GLY A 243 21.00 30.90 7.68
N GLU A 244 21.63 29.92 8.31
CA GLU A 244 23.00 29.53 8.05
C GLU A 244 23.08 28.61 6.83
N PHE A 245 24.11 28.83 6.00
CA PHE A 245 24.38 28.02 4.84
C PHE A 245 25.27 26.83 5.21
N ASN A 246 24.78 25.63 4.95
CA ASN A 246 25.43 24.37 5.25
C ASN A 246 25.84 23.65 3.97
N ARG A 247 26.98 22.95 4.00
CA ARG A 247 27.49 22.14 2.89
C ARG A 247 28.10 20.86 3.42
N ALA A 248 27.64 19.72 2.90
CA ALA A 248 28.17 18.39 3.21
C ALA A 248 29.18 17.90 2.16
N GLY A 249 29.22 18.55 1.00
CA GLY A 249 30.05 18.14 -0.12
C GLY A 249 29.41 16.99 -0.91
N LYS A 250 30.25 16.30 -1.69
CA LYS A 250 29.84 15.16 -2.50
C LYS A 250 29.69 13.92 -1.62
N LEU A 251 28.50 13.34 -1.64
CA LEU A 251 28.18 12.11 -0.93
C LEU A 251 27.57 11.11 -1.91
N THR A 252 27.94 9.84 -1.81
CA THR A 252 27.17 8.77 -2.42
C THR A 252 25.79 8.67 -1.76
N PRO A 253 24.77 8.08 -2.41
CA PRO A 253 23.45 7.84 -1.81
C PRO A 253 23.50 7.05 -0.49
N LEU A 254 24.44 6.11 -0.34
CA LEU A 254 24.65 5.35 0.90
C LEU A 254 25.27 6.21 2.01
N GLU A 255 26.25 7.05 1.69
CA GLU A 255 26.82 8.00 2.65
C GLU A 255 25.79 9.05 3.08
N PHE A 256 24.95 9.53 2.15
CA PHE A 256 23.84 10.43 2.46
C PHE A 256 22.85 9.76 3.43
N ALA A 257 22.47 8.51 3.18
CA ALA A 257 21.62 7.74 4.08
C ALA A 257 22.24 7.62 5.48
N ALA A 258 23.51 7.20 5.60
CA ALA A 258 24.21 7.07 6.88
C ALA A 258 24.27 8.39 7.68
N ASN A 259 24.46 9.50 6.97
CA ASN A 259 24.59 10.81 7.58
C ASN A 259 23.24 11.40 8.02
N TYR A 260 22.17 11.21 7.25
CA TYR A 260 20.92 11.97 7.41
C TYR A 260 19.67 11.14 7.74
N LEU A 261 19.66 9.84 7.43
CA LEU A 261 18.57 8.94 7.80
C LEU A 261 18.85 8.36 9.19
N LYS A 262 18.23 8.92 10.23
CA LYS A 262 18.44 8.51 11.63
C LYS A 262 17.40 7.54 12.17
N THR A 263 16.27 7.41 11.48
CA THR A 263 15.26 6.41 11.80
C THR A 263 15.85 5.01 11.57
N PRO A 264 15.90 4.12 12.59
CA PRO A 264 16.56 2.83 12.47
C PRO A 264 15.65 1.82 11.73
N ILE A 265 15.38 2.05 10.45
CA ILE A 265 14.37 1.31 9.68
C ILE A 265 14.60 -0.20 9.63
N HIS A 266 15.84 -0.68 9.83
CA HIS A 266 16.17 -2.11 9.88
C HIS A 266 15.78 -2.79 11.20
N ASP A 267 15.49 -2.01 12.25
CA ASP A 267 14.95 -2.51 13.51
C ASP A 267 13.41 -2.63 13.48
N TYR A 268 12.77 -2.19 12.39
CA TYR A 268 11.33 -2.25 12.24
C TYR A 268 10.89 -3.61 11.70
N VAL A 269 9.69 -4.02 12.07
CA VAL A 269 9.02 -5.22 11.57
C VAL A 269 7.58 -4.89 11.21
N SER A 270 7.03 -5.62 10.24
CA SER A 270 5.64 -5.51 9.84
C SER A 270 4.74 -6.32 10.74
N LEU A 271 3.89 -5.62 11.50
CA LEU A 271 2.74 -6.24 12.15
C LEU A 271 1.55 -6.20 11.21
N VAL A 272 0.89 -7.32 11.03
CA VAL A 272 -0.35 -7.40 10.25
C VAL A 272 -1.53 -7.83 11.08
N HIS A 273 -2.73 -7.53 10.62
CA HIS A 273 -3.96 -8.10 11.15
C HIS A 273 -4.75 -8.77 10.03
N ASP A 274 -4.59 -10.09 9.97
CA ASP A 274 -5.33 -11.00 9.12
C ASP A 274 -6.23 -11.89 10.00
N PRO A 275 -7.54 -11.63 10.05
CA PRO A 275 -8.47 -12.37 10.89
C PRO A 275 -8.98 -13.68 10.27
N ARG A 276 -8.46 -14.10 9.11
CA ARG A 276 -8.81 -15.40 8.51
C ARG A 276 -8.41 -16.54 9.46
N GLU A 277 -9.24 -17.59 9.53
CA GLU A 277 -8.96 -18.74 10.40
C GLU A 277 -7.62 -19.43 10.08
N SER A 278 -7.17 -19.35 8.82
CA SER A 278 -5.88 -19.86 8.35
C SER A 278 -4.67 -19.09 8.86
N SER A 279 -4.88 -17.94 9.49
CA SER A 279 -3.84 -16.98 9.86
C SER A 279 -3.87 -16.72 11.38
N PRO A 280 -3.42 -17.67 12.23
CA PRO A 280 -3.39 -17.45 13.67
C PRO A 280 -2.48 -16.28 14.09
N ALA A 281 -2.88 -15.55 15.13
CA ALA A 281 -2.06 -14.51 15.73
C ALA A 281 -0.79 -15.08 16.41
N GLY A 282 0.27 -14.28 16.49
CA GLY A 282 1.57 -14.67 17.03
C GLY A 282 2.42 -15.53 16.09
N VAL A 283 1.99 -15.69 14.83
CA VAL A 283 2.69 -16.47 13.81
C VAL A 283 3.16 -15.55 12.69
N THR A 284 4.29 -15.91 12.08
CA THR A 284 4.87 -15.18 10.97
C THR A 284 4.47 -15.77 9.62
N PHE A 285 4.28 -14.89 8.63
CA PHE A 285 3.89 -15.24 7.27
C PHE A 285 4.78 -14.53 6.26
N THR A 286 4.91 -15.13 5.09
CA THR A 286 5.48 -14.51 3.89
C THR A 286 4.58 -14.84 2.70
N VAL A 287 4.74 -14.15 1.59
CA VAL A 287 3.95 -14.37 0.37
C VAL A 287 4.89 -14.82 -0.75
N GLU A 288 4.59 -15.96 -1.36
CA GLU A 288 5.38 -16.54 -2.44
C GLU A 288 5.60 -15.51 -3.56
N TYR A 289 6.85 -15.31 -4.00
CA TYR A 289 7.22 -14.33 -5.03
C TYR A 289 6.77 -12.88 -4.78
N LEU A 290 6.51 -12.48 -3.52
CA LEU A 290 6.38 -11.07 -3.15
C LEU A 290 7.74 -10.50 -2.73
N GLY A 291 8.30 -9.63 -3.57
CA GLY A 291 9.59 -8.99 -3.29
C GLY A 291 10.04 -8.08 -4.43
N ASN A 292 11.19 -7.43 -4.24
CA ASN A 292 11.83 -6.61 -5.26
C ASN A 292 13.34 -6.86 -5.38
N VAL A 293 14.06 -7.13 -4.29
CA VAL A 293 15.51 -7.36 -4.29
C VAL A 293 15.81 -8.84 -4.05
N VAL A 294 16.46 -9.53 -4.99
CA VAL A 294 16.69 -11.00 -4.96
C VAL A 294 17.48 -11.45 -3.74
N ASP A 295 18.47 -10.66 -3.34
CA ASP A 295 19.39 -10.94 -2.25
C ASP A 295 18.94 -10.36 -0.90
N ALA A 296 17.73 -9.78 -0.83
CA ALA A 296 17.15 -9.29 0.41
C ALA A 296 16.40 -10.39 1.17
N PRO A 297 16.23 -10.25 2.50
CA PRO A 297 15.32 -11.10 3.26
C PRO A 297 13.90 -11.09 2.65
N PRO A 298 13.16 -12.21 2.72
CA PRO A 298 11.77 -12.24 2.29
C PRO A 298 10.93 -11.29 3.14
N ILE A 299 9.82 -10.83 2.56
CA ILE A 299 8.78 -10.12 3.32
C ILE A 299 8.38 -10.98 4.52
N LYS A 300 8.30 -10.39 5.71
CA LYS A 300 7.89 -11.11 6.91
C LYS A 300 6.84 -10.32 7.68
N TYR A 301 5.64 -10.86 7.71
CA TYR A 301 4.52 -10.34 8.48
C TYR A 301 4.37 -11.10 9.79
N LEU A 302 4.25 -10.41 10.92
CA LEU A 302 3.83 -11.01 12.18
C LEU A 302 2.34 -10.70 12.38
N ASN A 303 1.48 -11.73 12.32
CA ASN A 303 0.06 -11.53 12.51
C ASN A 303 -0.26 -11.28 13.99
N VAL A 304 -1.03 -10.24 14.29
CA VAL A 304 -1.40 -9.82 15.64
C VAL A 304 -2.88 -9.48 15.74
N ASP A 305 -3.40 -9.46 16.97
CA ASP A 305 -4.74 -8.93 17.23
C ASP A 305 -4.82 -7.42 16.92
N ILE A 306 -5.97 -6.97 16.44
CA ILE A 306 -6.18 -5.58 16.03
C ILE A 306 -6.07 -4.60 17.19
N GLN A 307 -6.44 -5.02 18.41
CA GLN A 307 -6.29 -4.18 19.60
C GLN A 307 -4.83 -4.00 19.96
N LEU A 308 -4.02 -5.06 19.89
CA LEU A 308 -2.57 -4.95 20.10
C LEU A 308 -1.93 -4.00 19.07
N MET A 309 -2.35 -4.07 17.81
CA MET A 309 -1.91 -3.14 16.77
C MET A 309 -2.21 -1.68 17.13
N LYS A 310 -3.45 -1.39 17.60
CA LYS A 310 -3.86 -0.05 18.07
C LYS A 310 -3.04 0.40 19.28
N ASP A 311 -2.83 -0.48 20.26
CA ASP A 311 -2.10 -0.16 21.49
C ASP A 311 -0.64 0.20 21.20
N ILE A 312 0.01 -0.53 20.29
CA ILE A 312 1.39 -0.22 19.86
C ILE A 312 1.43 1.09 19.08
N ALA A 313 0.49 1.33 18.16
CA ALA A 313 0.43 2.58 17.41
C ALA A 313 0.21 3.79 18.34
N LEU A 314 -0.70 3.68 19.31
CA LEU A 314 -0.91 4.68 20.36
C LEU A 314 0.38 4.94 21.13
N LYS A 315 1.04 3.87 21.58
CA LYS A 315 2.25 3.98 22.38
C LYS A 315 3.39 4.67 21.61
N MET A 316 3.57 4.35 20.33
CA MET A 316 4.54 5.03 19.46
C MET A 316 4.24 6.53 19.35
N LEU A 317 2.98 6.92 19.13
CA LEU A 317 2.57 8.32 19.05
C LEU A 317 2.78 9.07 20.37
N GLN A 318 2.51 8.43 21.51
CA GLN A 318 2.80 8.97 22.84
C GLN A 318 4.31 9.17 23.06
N ASP A 319 5.14 8.30 22.47
CA ASP A 319 6.60 8.42 22.49
C ASP A 319 7.15 9.40 21.44
N GLY A 320 6.28 10.14 20.74
CA GLY A 320 6.67 11.13 19.74
C GLY A 320 7.07 10.54 18.38
N LYS A 321 6.69 9.29 18.09
CA LYS A 321 7.08 8.58 16.87
C LYS A 321 5.88 8.42 15.92
N PRO A 322 5.96 8.89 14.67
CA PRO A 322 4.96 8.56 13.66
C PRO A 322 4.99 7.06 13.33
N VAL A 323 3.91 6.55 12.72
CA VAL A 323 3.74 5.12 12.44
C VAL A 323 3.38 4.92 10.97
N TRP A 324 4.19 4.19 10.22
CA TRP A 324 3.83 3.76 8.86
C TRP A 324 2.67 2.77 8.93
N MET A 325 1.71 2.89 8.03
CA MET A 325 0.53 2.03 8.01
C MET A 325 0.07 1.65 6.61
N GLY A 326 -0.54 0.47 6.49
CA GLY A 326 -1.20 -0.05 5.30
C GLY A 326 -2.68 -0.38 5.54
N CYS A 327 -3.55 0.01 4.60
CA CYS A 327 -5.00 -0.09 4.73
C CYS A 327 -5.75 -0.25 3.40
N ASP A 328 -7.07 -0.49 3.43
CA ASP A 328 -7.95 -0.35 2.27
C ASP A 328 -8.56 1.06 2.20
N THR A 329 -7.81 2.02 1.66
CA THR A 329 -8.13 3.46 1.74
C THR A 329 -9.46 3.87 1.10
N GLY A 330 -9.95 3.09 0.13
CA GLY A 330 -11.16 3.42 -0.63
C GLY A 330 -12.45 3.11 0.12
N LYS A 331 -12.40 2.36 1.23
CA LYS A 331 -13.60 1.95 1.96
C LYS A 331 -14.04 3.06 2.91
N GLN A 332 -15.33 3.38 2.88
CA GLN A 332 -15.98 4.28 3.83
C GLN A 332 -15.18 5.58 4.09
N MET A 333 -14.79 6.22 2.97
CA MET A 333 -13.87 7.35 2.91
C MET A 333 -14.47 8.51 2.14
N HIS A 334 -14.43 9.71 2.71
CA HIS A 334 -14.73 10.93 1.99
C HIS A 334 -13.43 11.71 1.72
N ARG A 335 -13.03 11.78 0.46
CA ARG A 335 -11.71 12.29 0.03
C ARG A 335 -11.52 13.76 0.38
N ASP A 336 -12.49 14.60 0.03
CA ASP A 336 -12.32 16.04 0.17
C ASP A 336 -12.44 16.51 1.62
N LEU A 337 -13.32 15.89 2.42
CA LEU A 337 -13.40 16.12 3.87
C LEU A 337 -12.21 15.53 4.63
N GLY A 338 -11.50 14.58 4.02
CA GLY A 338 -10.39 13.86 4.62
C GLY A 338 -10.83 13.03 5.81
N LEU A 339 -11.88 12.23 5.65
CA LEU A 339 -12.57 11.55 6.73
C LEU A 339 -12.77 10.07 6.42
N TRP A 340 -12.35 9.21 7.35
CA TRP A 340 -12.66 7.79 7.40
C TRP A 340 -13.47 7.46 8.65
N ASP A 341 -14.58 6.75 8.46
CA ASP A 341 -15.38 6.17 9.54
C ASP A 341 -16.04 4.90 9.02
N ALA A 342 -16.09 3.79 9.79
CA ALA A 342 -16.65 2.53 9.30
C ALA A 342 -18.13 2.63 8.83
N GLY A 343 -18.88 3.62 9.31
CA GLY A 343 -20.26 3.90 8.92
C GLY A 343 -20.45 5.23 8.21
N LEU A 344 -19.41 5.77 7.55
CA LEU A 344 -19.46 7.10 6.92
C LEU A 344 -20.58 7.24 5.89
N PHE A 345 -20.80 6.20 5.07
CA PHE A 345 -21.86 6.11 4.08
C PHE A 345 -22.88 5.05 4.46
N ASP A 346 -24.12 5.47 4.68
CA ASP A 346 -25.25 4.60 5.01
C ASP A 346 -25.89 3.99 3.74
N TYR A 347 -25.10 3.16 3.05
CA TYR A 347 -25.59 2.44 1.87
C TYR A 347 -26.72 1.46 2.22
N SER A 348 -26.74 0.93 3.44
CA SER A 348 -27.77 0.00 3.87
C SER A 348 -29.16 0.63 3.82
N SER A 349 -29.31 1.87 4.30
CA SER A 349 -30.56 2.61 4.20
C SER A 349 -30.90 3.03 2.77
N VAL A 350 -29.90 3.41 1.97
CA VAL A 350 -30.09 3.81 0.56
C VAL A 350 -30.62 2.64 -0.28
N TYR A 351 -30.04 1.44 -0.13
CA TYR A 351 -30.38 0.28 -0.94
C TYR A 351 -31.45 -0.63 -0.30
N GLY A 352 -31.70 -0.48 1.00
CA GLY A 352 -32.58 -1.38 1.76
C GLY A 352 -32.01 -2.80 1.85
N ALA A 353 -30.68 -2.93 1.98
CA ALA A 353 -29.97 -4.21 2.03
C ALA A 353 -28.75 -4.10 2.96
N GLU A 354 -28.50 -5.14 3.76
CA GLU A 354 -27.35 -5.16 4.67
C GLU A 354 -26.04 -5.51 3.96
N PHE A 355 -24.96 -4.86 4.40
CA PHE A 355 -23.58 -5.11 3.95
C PHE A 355 -22.80 -5.78 5.08
N SER A 356 -23.06 -7.08 5.31
CA SER A 356 -22.74 -7.77 6.56
C SER A 356 -21.47 -8.63 6.55
N LEU A 357 -20.61 -8.51 5.53
CA LEU A 357 -19.36 -9.28 5.50
C LEU A 357 -18.39 -8.76 6.56
N ASP A 358 -17.95 -9.65 7.45
CA ASP A 358 -16.85 -9.38 8.37
C ASP A 358 -15.51 -9.25 7.64
N LYS A 359 -14.47 -8.79 8.34
CA LYS A 359 -13.16 -8.52 7.73
C LYS A 359 -12.51 -9.76 7.10
N ALA A 360 -12.63 -10.92 7.73
CA ALA A 360 -12.09 -12.18 7.21
C ALA A 360 -12.78 -12.58 5.90
N SER A 361 -14.12 -12.58 5.90
CA SER A 361 -14.93 -12.86 4.71
C SER A 361 -14.65 -11.85 3.60
N ARG A 362 -14.44 -10.57 3.93
CA ARG A 362 -14.08 -9.56 2.93
C ARG A 362 -12.72 -9.84 2.29
N LEU A 363 -11.74 -10.37 3.02
CA LEU A 363 -10.44 -10.78 2.46
C LEU A 363 -10.59 -12.02 1.57
N GLU A 364 -11.29 -13.05 2.05
CA GLU A 364 -11.47 -14.33 1.35
C GLU A 364 -12.28 -14.18 0.05
N TYR A 365 -13.32 -13.35 0.08
CA TYR A 365 -14.23 -13.13 -1.04
C TYR A 365 -13.88 -11.87 -1.86
N HIS A 366 -12.63 -11.42 -1.79
CA HIS A 366 -12.07 -10.36 -2.63
C HIS A 366 -12.78 -8.99 -2.55
N GLN A 367 -13.40 -8.67 -1.42
CA GLN A 367 -14.09 -7.40 -1.18
C GLN A 367 -13.16 -6.33 -0.56
N THR A 368 -12.13 -6.77 0.18
CA THR A 368 -11.11 -5.88 0.75
C THR A 368 -9.73 -6.51 0.59
N ALA A 369 -8.72 -5.65 0.51
CA ALA A 369 -7.32 -5.99 0.61
C ALA A 369 -6.56 -4.68 0.89
N MET A 370 -5.30 -4.76 1.27
CA MET A 370 -4.49 -3.56 1.46
C MET A 370 -4.23 -2.88 0.11
N THR A 371 -4.63 -1.60 0.00
CA THR A 371 -4.56 -0.84 -1.26
C THR A 371 -3.68 0.40 -1.17
N HIS A 372 -3.41 0.93 0.03
CA HIS A 372 -2.67 2.18 0.18
C HIS A 372 -1.93 2.25 1.51
N ALA A 373 -0.75 2.87 1.49
CA ALA A 373 0.05 3.14 2.66
C ALA A 373 0.10 4.64 2.99
N MET A 374 0.08 4.96 4.28
CA MET A 374 0.09 6.31 4.83
C MET A 374 0.91 6.33 6.13
N MET A 375 0.81 7.42 6.89
CA MET A 375 1.51 7.54 8.16
C MET A 375 0.60 8.16 9.24
N PHE A 376 0.51 7.53 10.41
CA PHE A 376 -0.11 8.17 11.57
C PHE A 376 0.84 9.22 12.14
N THR A 377 0.32 10.42 12.39
CA THR A 377 1.06 11.56 12.95
C THR A 377 0.42 12.14 14.20
N GLY A 378 -0.66 11.54 14.69
CA GLY A 378 -1.35 12.01 15.88
C GLY A 378 -2.53 11.15 16.25
N VAL A 379 -3.05 11.38 17.46
CA VAL A 379 -4.18 10.66 18.01
C VAL A 379 -4.94 11.57 18.97
N ASP A 380 -6.26 11.42 18.96
CA ASP A 380 -7.16 12.07 19.88
C ASP A 380 -7.64 11.07 20.92
N LEU A 381 -7.43 11.39 22.20
CA LEU A 381 -7.75 10.54 23.33
C LEU A 381 -8.90 11.14 24.16
N VAL A 382 -9.80 10.27 24.59
CA VAL A 382 -10.80 10.56 25.63
C VAL A 382 -10.61 9.54 26.73
N ASP A 383 -10.31 10.00 27.95
CA ASP A 383 -10.03 9.14 29.11
C ASP A 383 -8.95 8.06 28.84
N GLY A 384 -7.96 8.40 28.02
CA GLY A 384 -6.84 7.52 27.64
C GLY A 384 -7.14 6.57 26.48
N VAL A 385 -8.37 6.56 25.95
CA VAL A 385 -8.78 5.68 24.85
C VAL A 385 -8.73 6.43 23.50
N PRO A 386 -8.12 5.86 22.44
CA PRO A 386 -8.18 6.41 21.10
C PRO A 386 -9.60 6.56 20.58
N ARG A 387 -9.98 7.78 20.21
CA ARG A 387 -11.22 8.07 19.50
C ARG A 387 -11.00 8.17 17.99
N ARG A 388 -9.89 8.77 17.59
CA ARG A 388 -9.54 9.03 16.20
C ARG A 388 -8.05 9.27 16.02
N TRP A 389 -7.59 9.04 14.80
CA TRP A 389 -6.21 9.04 14.38
C TRP A 389 -6.00 10.12 13.32
N ARG A 390 -4.89 10.85 13.43
CA ARG A 390 -4.44 11.82 12.42
C ARG A 390 -3.51 11.11 11.45
N VAL A 391 -3.81 11.23 10.16
CA VAL A 391 -3.12 10.52 9.09
C VAL A 391 -2.53 11.52 8.11
N GLU A 392 -1.22 11.46 7.89
CA GLU A 392 -0.55 12.10 6.77
C GLU A 392 -0.73 11.25 5.51
N ASN A 393 -1.35 11.83 4.48
CA ASN A 393 -1.47 11.23 3.17
C ASN A 393 -0.43 11.83 2.19
N SER A 394 -0.30 11.22 1.02
CA SER A 394 0.63 11.62 -0.05
C SER A 394 -0.11 12.04 -1.32
N TRP A 395 -1.21 12.78 -1.18
CA TRP A 395 -2.12 13.19 -2.27
C TRP A 395 -2.22 14.70 -2.48
N ASP A 396 -1.20 15.47 -2.09
CA ASP A 396 -1.23 16.95 -2.06
C ASP A 396 -2.02 17.58 -0.91
N ASP A 397 -1.94 18.91 -0.83
CA ASP A 397 -2.54 19.73 0.23
C ASP A 397 -3.95 20.23 -0.09
N LYS A 398 -4.54 19.82 -1.22
CA LYS A 398 -5.88 20.26 -1.68
C LYS A 398 -7.00 19.35 -1.19
N VAL A 399 -6.66 18.20 -0.61
CA VAL A 399 -7.61 17.21 -0.11
C VAL A 399 -7.52 17.08 1.40
N GLY A 400 -8.63 16.69 2.01
CA GLY A 400 -8.75 16.65 3.46
C GLY A 400 -8.42 18.00 4.09
N ASN A 401 -7.70 17.96 5.21
CA ASN A 401 -7.24 19.15 5.90
C ASN A 401 -5.76 19.39 5.59
N LYS A 402 -5.50 20.08 4.47
CA LYS A 402 -4.14 20.33 3.96
C LYS A 402 -3.33 19.05 3.73
N GLY A 403 -4.00 18.03 3.18
CA GLY A 403 -3.43 16.70 2.92
C GLY A 403 -3.44 15.75 4.11
N PHE A 404 -3.84 16.22 5.30
CA PHE A 404 -4.04 15.38 6.48
C PHE A 404 -5.49 14.95 6.60
N PHE A 405 -5.66 13.73 7.08
CA PHE A 405 -6.95 13.07 7.20
C PHE A 405 -7.21 12.70 8.66
N LEU A 406 -8.50 12.56 8.98
CA LEU A 406 -9.01 12.06 10.24
C LEU A 406 -9.59 10.67 10.00
N MET A 407 -9.15 9.71 10.80
CA MET A 407 -9.69 8.34 10.80
C MET A 407 -10.30 8.05 12.17
N ASN A 408 -11.61 7.86 12.25
CA ASN A 408 -12.24 7.42 13.49
C ASN A 408 -11.79 5.98 13.82
N ASP A 409 -11.67 5.67 15.10
CA ASP A 409 -11.15 4.38 15.56
C ASP A 409 -12.00 3.16 15.12
N SER A 410 -13.28 3.41 14.84
CA SER A 410 -14.20 2.45 14.21
C SER A 410 -13.66 1.92 12.88
N TRP A 411 -13.06 2.79 12.07
CA TRP A 411 -12.53 2.45 10.75
C TRP A 411 -11.24 1.63 10.84
N PHE A 412 -10.38 1.93 11.82
CA PHE A 412 -9.12 1.22 12.03
C PHE A 412 -9.37 -0.29 12.13
N ALA A 413 -10.36 -0.71 12.93
CA ALA A 413 -10.64 -2.13 13.11
C ALA A 413 -11.01 -2.84 11.80
N GLU A 414 -11.77 -2.18 10.94
CA GLU A 414 -12.37 -2.78 9.74
C GLU A 414 -11.43 -2.86 8.54
N TYR A 415 -10.54 -1.87 8.37
CA TYR A 415 -9.82 -1.65 7.10
C TYR A 415 -8.32 -1.38 7.23
N MET A 416 -7.74 -1.41 8.44
CA MET A 416 -6.29 -1.44 8.63
C MET A 416 -5.73 -2.85 8.54
N PHE A 417 -4.59 -3.03 7.88
CA PHE A 417 -3.99 -4.35 7.71
C PHE A 417 -2.56 -4.44 8.21
N GLU A 418 -1.79 -3.36 8.18
CA GLU A 418 -0.37 -3.39 8.49
C GLU A 418 0.08 -2.12 9.21
N ILE A 419 1.02 -2.27 10.16
CA ILE A 419 1.87 -1.18 10.66
C ILE A 419 3.32 -1.65 10.72
N ALA A 420 4.27 -0.74 10.49
CA ALA A 420 5.69 -1.01 10.71
C ALA A 420 6.12 -0.45 12.07
N VAL A 421 6.72 -1.28 12.92
CA VAL A 421 7.06 -0.91 14.30
C VAL A 421 8.46 -1.38 14.69
N PRO A 422 9.22 -0.62 15.50
CA PRO A 422 10.47 -1.12 16.06
C PRO A 422 10.25 -2.38 16.91
N LYS A 423 11.09 -3.41 16.74
CA LYS A 423 10.99 -4.70 17.45
C LYS A 423 10.85 -4.59 18.97
N HIS A 424 11.44 -3.56 19.59
CA HIS A 424 11.41 -3.38 21.05
C HIS A 424 10.03 -2.99 21.61
N TYR A 425 9.05 -2.62 20.76
CA TYR A 425 7.66 -2.44 21.19
C TYR A 425 6.91 -3.76 21.38
N LEU A 426 7.48 -4.88 20.94
CA LEU A 426 6.86 -6.20 21.03
C LEU A 426 7.24 -6.90 22.33
N SER A 427 6.35 -7.76 22.82
CA SER A 427 6.67 -8.65 23.94
C SER A 427 7.78 -9.64 23.55
N PRO A 428 8.52 -10.21 24.52
CA PRO A 428 9.56 -11.19 24.24
C PRO A 428 9.08 -12.39 23.41
N GLU A 429 7.83 -12.83 23.62
CA GLU A 429 7.21 -13.94 22.90
C GLU A 429 7.01 -13.60 21.41
N LEU A 430 6.52 -12.39 21.12
CA LEU A 430 6.35 -11.91 19.75
C LEU A 430 7.68 -11.63 19.07
N GLN A 431 8.70 -11.17 19.81
CA GLN A 431 10.06 -11.05 19.28
C GLN A 431 10.62 -12.41 18.90
N GLN A 432 10.39 -13.44 19.71
CA GLN A 432 10.82 -14.81 19.40
C GLN A 432 10.11 -15.37 18.16
N ALA A 433 8.83 -15.05 17.95
CA ALA A 433 8.09 -15.47 16.76
C ALA A 433 8.72 -14.97 15.45
N LEU A 434 9.37 -13.80 15.46
CA LEU A 434 10.06 -13.24 14.29
C LEU A 434 11.26 -14.07 13.84
N GLU A 435 11.85 -14.86 14.75
CA GLU A 435 13.01 -15.71 14.48
C GLU A 435 12.61 -17.08 13.89
N LEU A 436 11.31 -17.39 13.86
CA LEU A 436 10.79 -18.62 13.26
C LEU A 436 10.68 -18.50 11.73
N GLU A 437 10.70 -19.65 11.07
CA GLU A 437 10.43 -19.75 9.63
C GLU A 437 8.96 -19.37 9.35
N PRO A 438 8.70 -18.38 8.49
CA PRO A 438 7.34 -17.93 8.22
C PRO A 438 6.55 -18.96 7.39
N ILE A 439 5.23 -18.98 7.59
CA ILE A 439 4.32 -19.72 6.72
C ILE A 439 4.24 -19.03 5.36
N VAL A 440 4.47 -19.79 4.29
CA VAL A 440 4.41 -19.27 2.91
C VAL A 440 2.97 -19.28 2.39
N LEU A 441 2.42 -18.09 2.17
CA LEU A 441 1.13 -17.88 1.53
C LEU A 441 1.28 -17.89 -0.01
N PRO A 442 0.22 -18.25 -0.77
CA PRO A 442 0.27 -18.22 -2.23
C PRO A 442 0.55 -16.83 -2.79
N ALA A 443 1.20 -16.74 -3.95
CA ALA A 443 1.59 -15.45 -4.55
C ALA A 443 0.45 -14.43 -4.73
N TRP A 444 -0.79 -14.91 -4.88
CA TRP A 444 -1.99 -14.09 -5.05
C TRP A 444 -2.76 -13.81 -3.75
N ASP A 445 -2.18 -14.11 -2.58
CA ASP A 445 -2.82 -13.84 -1.30
C ASP A 445 -3.11 -12.33 -1.10
N PRO A 446 -4.28 -11.93 -0.58
CA PRO A 446 -4.62 -10.51 -0.40
C PRO A 446 -3.68 -9.77 0.56
N MET A 447 -2.95 -10.45 1.46
CA MET A 447 -1.95 -9.81 2.31
C MET A 447 -0.66 -9.43 1.55
N GLY A 448 -0.54 -9.86 0.29
CA GLY A 448 0.53 -9.41 -0.60
C GLY A 448 0.23 -8.12 -1.35
N SER A 449 -1.01 -7.61 -1.32
CA SER A 449 -1.39 -6.43 -2.10
C SER A 449 -0.99 -5.13 -1.40
N LEU A 450 -0.42 -4.18 -2.14
CA LEU A 450 -0.36 -2.78 -1.75
C LEU A 450 -0.23 -1.94 -3.02
N ALA A 451 -1.13 -0.97 -3.24
CA ALA A 451 -1.14 -0.02 -4.36
C ALA A 451 -0.86 -0.61 -5.75
N GLY A 452 -1.78 -1.48 -6.19
CA GLY A 452 -1.79 -2.08 -7.54
C GLY A 452 -2.11 -1.11 -8.66
#